data_AF-A0A645GJS5-F1
#
_entry.id   AF-A0A645GJS5-F1
#
_cell.length_a   1.000
_cell.length_b   1.000
_cell.length_c   1.000
_cell.angle_alpha   90.00
_cell.angle_beta   90.00
_cell.angle_gamma   90.00
#
_symmetry.space_group_name_H-M   'P 1'
#
loop_
_entity.id
_entity.type
_entity.pdbx_description
1 polymer ?
#
loop_
_entity_poly.entity_id
_entity_poly.type
_entity_poly.pdbx_seq_one_letter_code
_entity_poly.pdbx_strand_id
1 'polypeptide(L)'
;MGSALYRALIEILRLQNFQNLYGIIGIPNDASVALHAKFGFETIGRYHETGYKLGKWHDVVIMEKALGDKSCPPEAVIPVTGIPIEKISQILAEGKNMYLQKNIGE
;
A
#
# COMPACT_ATOMS: atom_id res chain seq x y z
N MET A 1 0.14 13.54 0.50
CA MET A 1 0.63 12.79 -0.68
C MET A 1 0.48 11.28 -0.51
N GLY A 2 1.02 10.68 0.57
CA GLY A 2 1.05 9.22 0.76
C GLY A 2 -0.29 8.50 0.55
N SER A 3 -1.40 9.00 1.10
CA SER A 3 -2.72 8.37 0.89
C SER A 3 -3.20 8.38 -0.57
N ALA A 4 -2.86 9.41 -1.35
CA ALA A 4 -3.26 9.47 -2.76
C ALA A 4 -2.53 8.39 -3.59
N LEU A 5 -1.23 8.23 -3.34
CA LEU A 5 -0.41 7.20 -3.99
C LEU A 5 -0.85 5.79 -3.57
N TYR A 6 -1.12 5.57 -2.28
CA TYR A 6 -1.59 4.27 -1.76
C TYR A 6 -2.92 3.84 -2.38
N ARG A 7 -3.87 4.78 -2.50
CA ARG A 7 -5.14 4.51 -3.18
C ARG A 7 -4.90 4.06 -4.62
N ALA A 8 -4.12 4.83 -5.39
CA ALA A 8 -3.83 4.50 -6.79
C ALA A 8 -3.15 3.14 -6.92
N LEU A 9 -2.15 2.86 -6.08
CA LEU A 9 -1.44 1.58 -6.05
C LEU A 9 -2.40 0.42 -5.78
N ILE A 10 -3.26 0.52 -4.77
CA ILE A 10 -4.21 -0.54 -4.41
C ILE A 10 -5.18 -0.82 -5.56
N GLU A 11 -5.74 0.21 -6.19
CA GLU A 11 -6.66 0.01 -7.32
C GLU A 11 -5.97 -0.62 -8.53
N ILE A 12 -4.73 -0.21 -8.84
CA ILE A 12 -3.96 -0.83 -9.92
C ILE A 12 -3.67 -2.30 -9.60
N LEU A 13 -3.26 -2.63 -8.36
CA LEU A 13 -2.97 -4.01 -7.97
C LEU A 13 -4.21 -4.91 -8.01
N ARG A 14 -5.40 -4.37 -7.71
CA ARG A 14 -6.68 -5.08 -7.92
C ARG A 14 -6.92 -5.40 -9.40
N LEU A 15 -6.67 -4.46 -10.30
CA LEU A 15 -6.79 -4.69 -11.75
C LEU A 15 -5.77 -5.72 -12.26
N GLN A 16 -4.68 -5.91 -11.53
CA GLN A 16 -3.62 -6.88 -11.86
C GLN A 16 -3.83 -8.27 -11.23
N ASN A 17 -4.98 -8.53 -10.60
CA ASN A 17 -5.29 -9.80 -9.93
C ASN A 17 -4.36 -10.13 -8.73
N PHE A 18 -3.75 -9.13 -8.09
CA PHE A 18 -3.03 -9.36 -6.84
C PHE A 18 -3.98 -9.62 -5.69
N GLN A 19 -3.70 -10.66 -4.90
CA GLN A 19 -4.59 -11.08 -3.83
C GLN A 19 -4.22 -10.51 -2.45
N ASN A 20 -2.95 -10.18 -2.20
CA ASN A 20 -2.44 -9.69 -0.92
C ASN A 20 -1.40 -8.60 -1.15
N LEU A 21 -1.34 -7.64 -0.23
CA LEU A 21 -0.31 -6.60 -0.13
C LEU A 21 0.38 -6.72 1.22
N TYR A 22 1.69 -6.45 1.23
CA TYR A 22 2.49 -6.42 2.46
C TYR A 22 3.23 -5.10 2.57
N GLY A 23 3.19 -4.51 3.77
CA GLY A 23 4.00 -3.36 4.17
C GLY A 23 5.01 -3.80 5.21
N ILE A 24 6.30 -3.61 4.93
CA ILE A 24 7.40 -3.95 5.84
C ILE A 24 8.02 -2.64 6.32
N ILE A 25 7.85 -2.34 7.61
CA ILE A 25 8.08 -1.00 8.17
C ILE A 25 9.14 -1.10 9.26
N GLY A 26 10.30 -0.46 9.06
CA GLY A 26 11.26 -0.22 10.14
C GLY A 26 10.69 0.78 11.15
N ILE A 27 10.83 0.49 12.44
CA ILE A 27 10.24 1.30 13.52
C ILE A 27 11.32 1.88 14.46
N PRO A 28 11.05 3.01 15.15
CA PRO A 28 9.77 3.74 15.23
C PRO A 28 9.37 4.46 13.93
N ASN A 29 8.09 4.33 13.54
CA ASN A 29 7.51 5.01 12.36
C ASN A 29 5.97 5.04 12.41
N ASP A 30 5.43 5.76 13.38
CA ASP A 30 3.98 5.78 13.66
C ASP A 30 3.17 6.34 12.48
N ALA A 31 3.73 7.30 11.73
CA ALA A 31 3.09 7.86 10.54
C ALA A 31 2.87 6.80 9.45
N SER A 32 3.86 5.92 9.20
CA SER A 32 3.72 4.83 8.23
C SER A 32 2.73 3.78 8.73
N VAL A 33 2.80 3.39 10.01
CA VAL A 33 1.87 2.41 10.60
C VAL A 33 0.43 2.91 10.52
N ALA A 34 0.18 4.18 10.89
CA ALA A 34 -1.14 4.79 10.80
C ALA A 34 -1.64 4.89 9.34
N LEU A 35 -0.75 5.19 8.39
CA LEU A 35 -1.10 5.19 6.97
C LEU A 35 -1.54 3.79 6.50
N HIS A 36 -0.80 2.73 6.82
CA HIS A 36 -1.16 1.37 6.44
C HIS A 36 -2.48 0.94 7.11
N ALA A 37 -2.63 1.17 8.42
CA ALA A 37 -3.86 0.86 9.15
C ALA A 37 -5.09 1.55 8.53
N LYS A 38 -4.95 2.81 8.10
CA LYS A 38 -6.01 3.56 7.40
C LYS A 38 -6.48 2.90 6.09
N PHE A 39 -5.60 2.17 5.40
CA PHE A 39 -5.95 1.43 4.19
C PHE A 39 -6.40 -0.02 4.48
N GLY A 40 -6.65 -0.34 5.76
CA GLY A 40 -7.10 -1.66 6.19
C GLY A 40 -6.00 -2.71 6.11
N PHE A 41 -4.77 -2.33 6.44
CA PHE A 41 -3.72 -3.28 6.75
C PHE A 41 -3.77 -3.67 8.23
N GLU A 42 -3.42 -4.91 8.52
CA GLU A 42 -3.34 -5.47 9.87
C GLU A 42 -1.90 -5.90 10.16
N THR A 43 -1.46 -5.80 11.42
CA THR A 43 -0.11 -6.24 11.80
C THR A 43 -0.10 -7.75 11.97
N ILE A 44 0.82 -8.43 11.28
CA ILE A 44 0.95 -9.89 11.32
C ILE A 44 2.26 -10.39 11.91
N GLY A 45 3.23 -9.50 12.12
CA GLY A 45 4.50 -9.92 12.67
C GLY A 45 5.43 -8.77 13.01
N ARG A 46 6.45 -9.09 13.80
CA ARG A 46 7.52 -8.18 14.17
C ARG A 46 8.84 -8.94 14.26
N TYR A 47 9.86 -8.41 13.61
CA TYR A 47 11.25 -8.81 13.81
C TYR A 47 11.90 -7.85 14.80
N HIS A 48 12.47 -8.40 15.87
CA HIS A 48 13.13 -7.64 16.91
C HIS A 48 14.60 -7.42 16.57
N GLU A 49 15.10 -6.20 16.77
CA GLU A 49 16.50 -5.82 16.64
C GLU A 49 17.14 -6.33 15.33
N THR A 50 16.39 -6.27 14.22
CA THR A 50 16.77 -6.93 12.96
C THR A 50 17.70 -6.10 12.09
N GLY A 51 17.84 -4.80 12.34
CA GLY A 51 18.70 -3.92 11.56
C GLY A 51 19.41 -2.89 12.42
N TYR A 52 20.74 -2.77 12.26
CA TYR A 52 21.53 -1.73 12.91
C TYR A 52 21.76 -0.57 11.94
N LYS A 53 21.25 0.62 12.29
CA LYS A 53 21.37 1.82 11.45
C LYS A 53 21.38 3.06 12.32
N LEU A 54 22.22 4.04 11.97
CA LEU A 54 22.34 5.33 12.69
C LEU A 54 22.56 5.15 14.20
N GLY A 55 23.43 4.20 14.57
CA GLY A 55 23.84 4.00 15.96
C GLY A 55 22.85 3.24 16.85
N LYS A 56 21.81 2.63 16.27
CA LYS A 56 20.80 1.88 17.04
C LYS A 56 20.29 0.65 16.29
N TRP A 57 19.87 -0.34 17.07
CA TRP A 57 19.07 -1.45 16.58
C TRP A 57 17.63 -1.01 16.31
N HIS A 58 17.04 -1.57 15.27
CA HIS A 58 15.70 -1.29 14.83
C HIS A 58 14.90 -2.58 14.68
N ASP A 59 13.67 -2.53 15.15
CA ASP A 59 12.66 -3.53 14.85
C ASP A 59 12.05 -3.25 13.47
N VAL A 60 11.43 -4.28 12.90
CA VAL A 60 10.64 -4.20 11.68
C VAL A 60 9.27 -4.83 11.96
N VAL A 61 8.20 -4.13 11.59
CA VAL A 61 6.83 -4.65 11.63
C VAL A 61 6.41 -5.06 10.22
N ILE A 62 5.72 -6.18 10.12
CA ILE A 62 5.06 -6.64 8.90
C ILE A 62 3.56 -6.41 9.06
N MET A 63 2.98 -5.69 8.11
CA MET A 63 1.54 -5.51 8.01
C MET A 63 1.04 -6.09 6.69
N GLU A 64 -0.15 -6.69 6.68
CA GLU A 64 -0.76 -7.28 5.49
C GLU A 64 -2.13 -6.68 5.20
N LYS A 65 -2.53 -6.76 3.92
CA LYS A 65 -3.88 -6.43 3.45
C LYS A 65 -4.33 -7.44 2.42
N ALA A 66 -5.49 -8.06 2.64
CA ALA A 66 -6.18 -8.82 1.60
C ALA A 66 -6.81 -7.88 0.54
N LEU A 67 -6.67 -8.23 -0.73
CA LEU A 67 -7.29 -7.52 -1.86
C LEU A 67 -8.35 -8.32 -2.60
N GLY A 68 -8.15 -9.64 -2.73
CA GLY A 68 -9.04 -10.52 -3.46
C GLY A 68 -9.72 -11.54 -2.55
N ASP A 69 -10.82 -12.10 -3.06
CA ASP A 69 -11.54 -13.19 -2.40
C ASP A 69 -10.69 -14.48 -2.42
N LYS A 70 -10.68 -15.20 -1.30
CA LYS A 70 -9.97 -16.48 -1.13
C LYS A 70 -10.89 -17.69 -1.35
N SER A 71 -12.17 -17.46 -1.61
CA SER A 71 -13.15 -18.52 -1.87
C SER A 71 -12.91 -19.26 -3.20
N CYS A 72 -12.20 -18.64 -4.14
CA CYS A 72 -11.86 -19.20 -5.44
C CYS A 72 -10.36 -19.08 -5.75
N PRO A 73 -9.81 -19.93 -6.64
CA PRO A 73 -8.46 -19.76 -7.16
C PRO A 73 -8.32 -18.40 -7.86
N PRO A 74 -7.23 -17.65 -7.63
CA PRO A 74 -7.03 -16.37 -8.30
C PRO A 74 -6.75 -16.57 -9.80
N GLU A 75 -7.17 -15.58 -10.59
CA GLU A 75 -6.72 -15.46 -11.97
C GLU A 75 -5.21 -15.14 -12.04
N ALA A 76 -4.61 -15.39 -13.20
CA ALA A 76 -3.20 -15.04 -13.42
C ALA A 76 -2.98 -13.54 -13.25
N VAL A 77 -1.81 -13.19 -12.68
CA VAL A 77 -1.41 -11.79 -12.52
C VAL A 77 -1.28 -11.13 -13.90
N ILE A 78 -1.90 -9.97 -14.06
CA ILE A 78 -1.79 -9.17 -15.28
C ILE A 78 -0.62 -8.20 -15.09
N PRO A 79 0.39 -8.18 -16.00
CA PRO A 79 1.42 -7.17 -15.98
C PRO A 79 0.81 -5.76 -16.08
N VAL A 80 1.43 -4.74 -15.48
CA VAL A 80 0.88 -3.37 -15.54
C VAL A 80 0.71 -2.87 -16.98
N THR A 81 1.56 -3.34 -17.89
CA THR A 81 1.46 -3.07 -19.34
C THR A 81 0.25 -3.70 -20.02
N GLY A 82 -0.38 -4.70 -19.39
CA GLY A 82 -1.63 -5.30 -19.82
C GLY A 82 -2.88 -4.56 -19.37
N ILE A 83 -2.75 -3.52 -18.53
CA ILE A 83 -3.86 -2.67 -18.11
C ILE A 83 -3.99 -1.49 -19.08
N PRO A 84 -5.19 -1.17 -19.60
CA PRO A 84 -5.39 -0.01 -20.47
C PRO A 84 -4.88 1.28 -19.84
N ILE A 85 -4.09 2.05 -20.59
CA ILE A 85 -3.43 3.26 -20.09
C ILE A 85 -4.45 4.33 -19.67
N GLU A 86 -5.64 4.33 -20.27
CA GLU A 86 -6.76 5.20 -19.93
C GLU A 86 -7.25 4.92 -18.50
N LYS A 87 -7.34 3.64 -18.11
CA LYS A 87 -7.71 3.25 -16.75
C LYS A 87 -6.64 3.67 -15.74
N ILE A 88 -5.36 3.44 -16.06
CA ILE A 88 -4.25 3.86 -15.19
C ILE A 88 -4.28 5.38 -15.01
N SER A 89 -4.43 6.12 -16.11
CA SER A 89 -4.47 7.58 -16.11
C SER A 89 -5.64 8.13 -15.30
N GLN A 90 -6.82 7.50 -15.40
CA GLN A 90 -7.99 7.84 -14.59
C GLN A 90 -7.69 7.64 -13.09
N ILE A 91 -7.17 6.48 -12.69
CA ILE A 91 -6.84 6.17 -11.29
C ILE A 91 -5.84 7.19 -10.73
N LEU A 92 -4.82 7.54 -11.52
CA LEU A 92 -3.82 8.54 -11.13
C LEU A 92 -4.42 9.95 -11.01
N ALA A 93 -5.32 10.33 -11.91
CA ALA A 93 -6.02 11.62 -11.86
C ALA A 93 -6.92 11.73 -10.62
N GLU A 94 -7.65 10.66 -10.27
CA GLU A 94 -8.45 10.60 -9.05
C GLU A 94 -7.58 10.75 -7.79
N GLY A 95 -6.43 10.06 -7.75
CA GLY A 95 -5.45 10.22 -6.67
C GLY A 95 -4.93 11.64 -6.55
N LYS A 96 -4.58 12.28 -7.68
CA LYS A 96 -4.15 13.68 -7.73
C LYS A 96 -5.23 14.62 -7.20
N ASN A 97 -6.48 14.47 -7.63
CA ASN A 97 -7.60 15.30 -7.18
C ASN A 97 -7.83 15.15 -5.66
N MET A 98 -7.77 13.92 -5.15
CA MET A 98 -7.86 13.65 -3.70
C MET A 98 -6.74 14.35 -2.91
N TYR A 99 -5.52 14.37 -3.46
CA TYR A 99 -4.42 15.10 -2.82
C TYR A 99 -4.67 16.61 -2.80
N LEU A 100 -5.07 17.19 -3.94
CA LEU A 100 -5.31 18.62 -4.05
C LEU A 100 -6.44 19.09 -3.12
N GLN A 101 -7.57 18.39 -3.10
CA GLN A 101 -8.71 18.73 -2.22
C GLN A 101 -8.34 18.78 -0.74
N LYS A 102 -7.38 17.97 -0.29
CA LYS A 102 -6.93 17.97 1.11
C LYS A 102 -6.01 19.15 1.47
N ASN A 103 -5.35 19.76 0.50
CA ASN A 103 -4.37 20.83 0.75
C ASN A 103 -4.86 22.20 0.23
N ILE A 104 -6.11 22.32 -0.22
CA ILE A 104 -6.75 23.61 -0.55
C ILE A 104 -7.43 24.23 0.70
N GLY A 105 -7.47 23.50 1.81
CA GLY A 105 -8.05 23.93 3.09
C GLY A 105 -7.03 24.22 4.20
N GLU A 106 -5.73 24.30 3.89
CA GLU A 106 -4.65 24.77 4.78
C GLU A 106 -4.14 26.14 4.29
#